data_AF-A0A9X1XF38-F1
#
_entry.id   AF-A0A9X1XF38-F1
#
_cell.length_a   1.000
_cell.length_b   1.000
_cell.length_c   1.000
_cell.angle_alpha   90.00
_cell.angle_beta   90.00
_cell.angle_gamma   90.00
#
_symmetry.space_group_name_H-M   'P 1'
#
loop_
_entity.id
_entity.type
_entity.pdbx_description
1 polymer ?
#
loop_
_entity_poly.entity_id
_entity_poly.type
_entity_poly.pdbx_seq_one_letter_code
_entity_poly.pdbx_strand_id
1 'polypeptide(L)'
;MLGLSYIGMYENYSKIQSDNPLRDIWDMILKNSDINFLSQRWEEKDMDSYTYVSTSITQAYEYFRASKVSSLKTRPLLLYYSFLNLTKAILFLKSNKKPTNYHGLCKEKIEKKIEKSEDFLLFSAEVNNGVFYQLGELIGTQPAIKTIFTLEDLFNNIVELSAVFSEYFNKNHNFICPKVDGYSNGVLKLTFNKEVLSVNEITKTNLEETFIKEFSLEEDEQNIIFYNKLNKQGEEYNIFHKQATEILEKYFSFSVYDDKRYYFNCNNSTKINGALACYGIMYLLSSIVRYKPEHIYKLLDDKTISINWFLGKICDTLERIYPNMMLNILFEEKIKFSSSDF
;
A
#
# COMPACT_ATOMS: atom_id res chain seq x y z
N MET A 1 -23.84 9.87 -35.04
CA MET A 1 -22.89 9.54 -33.97
C MET A 1 -23.62 9.83 -32.65
N LEU A 2 -24.43 8.89 -32.18
CA LEU A 2 -25.43 9.10 -31.11
C LEU A 2 -24.97 8.40 -29.82
N GLY A 3 -24.82 9.19 -28.75
CA GLY A 3 -25.07 8.73 -27.37
C GLY A 3 -23.91 8.11 -26.59
N LEU A 4 -22.73 8.74 -26.50
CA LEU A 4 -21.76 8.40 -25.45
C LEU A 4 -22.20 9.07 -24.14
N SER A 5 -23.06 8.40 -23.37
CA SER A 5 -23.31 8.79 -21.98
C SER A 5 -22.08 8.39 -21.17
N TYR A 6 -21.24 9.39 -20.85
CA TYR A 6 -20.16 9.27 -19.88
C TYR A 6 -20.75 8.79 -18.55
N ILE A 7 -20.33 7.61 -18.07
CA ILE A 7 -20.84 7.06 -16.81
C ILE A 7 -20.26 7.81 -15.59
N GLY A 8 -19.21 8.62 -15.78
CA GLY A 8 -18.52 9.33 -14.71
C GLY A 8 -17.09 8.82 -14.51
N MET A 9 -16.33 9.50 -13.64
CA MET A 9 -15.11 8.94 -13.06
C MET A 9 -15.51 7.75 -12.22
N TYR A 10 -14.96 6.59 -12.54
CA TYR A 10 -15.15 5.40 -11.73
C TYR A 10 -14.44 5.62 -10.41
N GLU A 11 -15.19 5.97 -9.37
CA GLU A 11 -14.73 6.22 -7.99
C GLU A 11 -15.55 5.43 -6.94
N ASN A 12 -15.54 4.11 -7.02
CA ASN A 12 -16.06 3.19 -6.00
C ASN A 12 -15.18 3.15 -4.72
N TYR A 13 -15.11 4.25 -3.99
CA TYR A 13 -14.54 4.29 -2.64
C TYR A 13 -15.43 5.12 -1.72
N SER A 14 -15.45 4.75 -0.45
CA SER A 14 -16.16 5.48 0.59
C SER A 14 -15.26 6.62 1.09
N LYS A 15 -15.54 7.85 0.65
CA LYS A 15 -14.86 9.05 1.16
C LYS A 15 -15.48 9.47 2.49
N ILE A 16 -14.68 9.44 3.56
CA ILE A 16 -15.04 9.94 4.88
C ILE A 16 -14.33 11.27 5.08
N GLN A 17 -15.11 12.35 5.19
CA GLN A 17 -14.57 13.65 5.56
C GLN A 17 -14.20 13.65 7.05
N SER A 18 -13.01 14.13 7.37
CA SER A 18 -12.46 14.08 8.71
C SER A 18 -11.51 15.24 8.96
N ASP A 19 -11.68 15.95 10.09
CA ASP A 19 -10.76 17.01 10.50
C ASP A 19 -9.44 16.44 11.05
N ASN A 20 -9.47 15.21 11.56
CA ASN A 20 -8.27 14.49 11.98
C ASN A 20 -8.32 13.05 11.46
N PRO A 21 -7.95 12.86 10.18
CA PRO A 21 -8.10 11.56 9.56
C PRO A 21 -7.35 10.44 10.32
N LEU A 22 -6.16 10.73 10.88
CA LEU A 22 -5.35 9.70 11.57
C LEU A 22 -6.04 9.22 12.84
N ARG A 23 -6.63 10.15 13.59
CA ARG A 23 -7.44 9.80 14.76
C ARG A 23 -8.64 8.94 14.34
N ASP A 24 -9.40 9.36 13.34
CA ASP A 24 -10.64 8.68 12.97
C ASP A 24 -10.39 7.26 12.44
N ILE A 25 -9.27 7.04 11.73
CA ILE A 25 -8.81 5.70 11.38
C ILE A 25 -8.61 4.84 12.63
N TRP A 26 -7.84 5.33 13.60
CA TRP A 26 -7.57 4.56 14.80
C TRP A 26 -8.82 4.36 15.64
N ASP A 27 -9.72 5.33 15.73
CA ASP A 27 -11.01 5.20 16.40
C ASP A 27 -11.86 4.10 15.74
N MET A 28 -11.83 3.98 14.40
CA MET A 28 -12.49 2.87 13.69
C MET A 28 -11.80 1.51 13.92
N ILE A 29 -10.48 1.46 13.98
CA ILE A 29 -9.74 0.23 14.33
C ILE A 29 -10.08 -0.20 15.75
N LEU A 30 -10.04 0.72 16.71
CA LEU A 30 -10.23 0.46 18.14
C LEU A 30 -11.62 -0.05 18.49
N LYS A 31 -12.67 0.25 17.71
CA LYS A 31 -13.98 -0.39 17.86
C LYS A 31 -13.88 -1.93 17.80
N ASN A 32 -12.97 -2.44 16.98
CA ASN A 32 -12.71 -3.88 16.85
C ASN A 32 -11.86 -4.44 18.01
N SER A 33 -11.55 -3.65 19.03
CA SER A 33 -10.97 -4.14 20.30
C SER A 33 -12.02 -4.42 21.37
N ASP A 34 -13.26 -3.97 21.19
CA ASP A 34 -14.36 -4.27 22.10
C ASP A 34 -14.88 -5.69 21.85
N ILE A 35 -14.81 -6.54 22.88
CA ILE A 35 -15.20 -7.95 22.79
C ILE A 35 -16.69 -8.12 22.47
N ASN A 36 -17.56 -7.26 23.02
CA ASN A 36 -18.99 -7.33 22.71
C ASN A 36 -19.23 -7.01 21.23
N PHE A 37 -18.57 -5.96 20.73
CA PHE A 37 -18.63 -5.61 19.31
C PHE A 37 -18.12 -6.76 18.42
N LEU A 38 -16.97 -7.35 18.78
CA LEU A 38 -16.40 -8.49 18.06
C LEU A 38 -17.36 -9.69 18.03
N SER A 39 -17.94 -10.04 19.17
CA SER A 39 -18.85 -11.19 19.31
C SER A 39 -20.13 -11.05 18.48
N GLN A 40 -20.60 -9.83 18.25
CA GLN A 40 -21.76 -9.56 17.39
C GLN A 40 -21.41 -9.57 15.90
N ARG A 41 -20.18 -9.21 15.54
CA ARG A 41 -19.77 -9.03 14.15
C ARG A 41 -19.13 -10.27 13.53
N TRP A 42 -18.50 -11.11 14.34
CA TRP A 42 -17.80 -12.34 13.97
C TRP A 42 -18.26 -13.53 14.82
N GLU A 43 -19.59 -13.76 14.86
CA GLU A 43 -20.25 -14.77 15.70
C GLU A 43 -19.65 -16.18 15.62
N GLU A 44 -18.95 -16.51 14.53
CA GLU A 44 -18.29 -17.80 14.32
C GLU A 44 -17.01 -18.02 15.14
N LYS A 45 -16.48 -16.99 15.81
CA LYS A 45 -15.24 -17.04 16.60
C LYS A 45 -15.53 -17.34 18.07
N ASP A 46 -14.51 -17.86 18.76
CA ASP A 46 -14.55 -18.12 20.20
C ASP A 46 -13.98 -16.97 21.05
N MET A 47 -14.19 -17.04 22.37
CA MET A 47 -13.73 -16.03 23.33
C MET A 47 -12.20 -15.85 23.34
N ASP A 48 -11.44 -16.92 23.10
CA ASP A 48 -9.98 -16.85 23.03
C ASP A 48 -9.52 -16.06 21.79
N SER A 49 -10.23 -16.22 20.68
CA SER A 49 -10.02 -15.45 19.45
C SER A 49 -10.32 -13.97 19.68
N TYR A 50 -11.46 -13.63 20.29
CA TYR A 50 -11.81 -12.25 20.62
C TYR A 50 -10.79 -11.61 21.57
N THR A 51 -10.35 -12.34 22.60
CA THR A 51 -9.35 -11.87 23.56
C THR A 51 -8.02 -11.57 22.86
N TYR A 52 -7.58 -12.46 21.96
CA TYR A 52 -6.37 -12.24 21.18
C TYR A 52 -6.47 -11.02 20.28
N VAL A 53 -7.57 -10.88 19.55
CA VAL A 53 -7.80 -9.75 18.63
C VAL A 53 -7.84 -8.44 19.41
N SER A 54 -8.61 -8.38 20.49
CA SER A 54 -8.73 -7.23 21.38
C SER A 54 -7.37 -6.80 21.94
N THR A 55 -6.60 -7.76 22.46
CA THR A 55 -5.24 -7.51 22.97
C THR A 55 -4.32 -7.01 21.87
N SER A 56 -4.35 -7.63 20.70
CA SER A 56 -3.46 -7.29 19.58
C SER A 56 -3.77 -5.88 19.05
N ILE A 57 -5.03 -5.49 18.91
CA ILE A 57 -5.41 -4.14 18.48
C ILE A 57 -5.02 -3.10 19.52
N THR A 58 -5.25 -3.39 20.80
CA THR A 58 -4.87 -2.49 21.91
C THR A 58 -3.36 -2.27 21.93
N GLN A 59 -2.57 -3.34 21.86
CA GLN A 59 -1.11 -3.25 21.76
C GLN A 59 -0.66 -2.49 20.52
N ALA A 60 -1.29 -2.73 19.36
CA ALA A 60 -0.96 -2.00 18.14
C ALA A 60 -1.11 -0.49 18.33
N TYR A 61 -2.19 -0.06 18.97
CA TYR A 61 -2.45 1.35 19.25
C TYR A 61 -1.49 1.94 20.30
N GLU A 62 -1.16 1.19 21.35
CA GLU A 62 -0.17 1.61 22.36
C GLU A 62 1.21 1.84 21.73
N TYR A 63 1.68 0.90 20.89
CA TYR A 63 2.92 1.06 20.15
C TYR A 63 2.89 2.26 19.19
N PHE A 64 1.76 2.48 18.51
CA PHE A 64 1.58 3.67 17.67
C PHE A 64 1.70 4.96 18.50
N ARG A 65 0.98 5.07 19.63
CA ARG A 65 1.05 6.24 20.51
C ARG A 65 2.47 6.49 21.05
N ALA A 66 3.15 5.43 21.48
CA ALA A 66 4.54 5.53 21.92
C ALA A 66 5.48 6.00 20.81
N SER A 67 5.22 5.59 19.56
CA SER A 67 6.01 6.03 18.41
C SER A 67 5.92 7.53 18.15
N LYS A 68 4.78 8.17 18.44
CA LYS A 68 4.54 9.61 18.20
C LYS A 68 5.41 10.53 19.05
N VAL A 69 5.88 10.06 20.20
CA VAL A 69 6.73 10.83 21.12
C VAL A 69 8.20 10.35 21.12
N SER A 70 8.52 9.37 20.29
CA SER A 70 9.86 8.79 20.19
C SER A 70 10.68 9.42 19.08
N SER A 71 12.00 9.53 19.28
CA SER A 71 12.92 9.97 18.22
C SER A 71 13.02 8.95 17.09
N LEU A 72 13.54 9.36 15.92
CA LEU A 72 13.79 8.45 14.78
C LEU A 72 14.78 7.32 15.08
N LYS A 73 15.54 7.40 16.18
CA LYS A 73 16.41 6.33 16.67
C LYS A 73 15.62 5.12 17.19
N THR A 74 14.32 5.28 17.47
CA THR A 74 13.47 4.21 18.04
C THR A 74 12.09 4.14 17.38
N ARG A 75 11.58 5.25 16.83
CA ARG A 75 10.25 5.34 16.23
C ARG A 75 9.93 4.23 15.22
N PRO A 76 10.83 3.82 14.28
CA PRO A 76 10.53 2.74 13.35
C PRO A 76 10.28 1.39 14.03
N LEU A 77 10.96 1.10 15.13
CA LEU A 77 10.72 -0.12 15.92
C LEU A 77 9.31 -0.16 16.49
N LEU A 78 8.86 0.96 17.06
CA LEU A 78 7.54 1.07 17.65
C LEU A 78 6.45 1.01 16.58
N LEU A 79 6.63 1.71 15.45
CA LEU A 79 5.71 1.61 14.31
C LEU A 79 5.64 0.18 13.75
N TYR A 80 6.77 -0.51 13.65
CA TYR A 80 6.78 -1.91 13.21
C TYR A 80 5.97 -2.82 14.15
N TYR A 81 6.12 -2.69 15.48
CA TYR A 81 5.31 -3.48 16.40
C TYR A 81 3.84 -3.06 16.41
N SER A 82 3.54 -1.79 16.12
CA SER A 82 2.16 -1.37 15.84
C SER A 82 1.60 -2.13 14.64
N PHE A 83 2.35 -2.16 13.54
CA PHE A 83 1.93 -2.80 12.29
C PHE A 83 1.76 -4.31 12.49
N LEU A 84 2.76 -4.98 13.06
CA LEU A 84 2.75 -6.42 13.32
C LEU A 84 1.51 -6.86 14.12
N ASN A 85 1.20 -6.16 15.20
CA ASN A 85 0.06 -6.53 16.05
C ASN A 85 -1.27 -6.25 15.34
N LEU A 86 -1.38 -5.14 14.60
CA LEU A 86 -2.56 -4.85 13.78
C LEU A 86 -2.76 -5.89 12.68
N THR A 87 -1.69 -6.29 11.97
CA THR A 87 -1.76 -7.34 10.95
C THR A 87 -2.23 -8.66 11.54
N LYS A 88 -1.70 -9.04 12.71
CA LYS A 88 -2.08 -10.29 13.38
C LYS A 88 -3.56 -10.30 13.77
N ALA A 89 -4.07 -9.19 14.33
CA ALA A 89 -5.48 -9.06 14.65
C ALA A 89 -6.36 -9.28 13.41
N ILE A 90 -6.03 -8.61 12.31
CA ILE A 90 -6.80 -8.68 11.05
C ILE A 90 -6.69 -10.06 10.42
N LEU A 91 -5.50 -10.66 10.39
CA LEU A 91 -5.32 -12.03 9.90
C LEU A 91 -6.19 -13.02 10.68
N PHE A 92 -6.33 -12.85 11.99
CA PHE A 92 -7.15 -13.77 12.79
C PHE A 92 -8.65 -13.51 12.64
N LEU A 93 -9.07 -12.26 12.43
CA LEU A 93 -10.46 -11.95 12.09
C LEU A 93 -10.84 -12.51 10.72
N LYS A 94 -9.94 -12.39 9.72
CA LYS A 94 -10.19 -12.82 8.35
C LYS A 94 -9.93 -14.31 8.08
N SER A 95 -9.33 -15.03 9.02
CA SER A 95 -9.02 -16.46 8.85
C SER A 95 -9.34 -17.27 10.09
N ASN A 96 -9.69 -18.55 9.94
CA ASN A 96 -9.98 -19.43 11.09
C ASN A 96 -8.74 -19.94 11.82
N LYS A 97 -7.55 -19.41 11.50
CA LYS A 97 -6.28 -19.84 12.08
C LYS A 97 -5.60 -18.67 12.75
N LYS A 98 -5.13 -18.90 13.97
CA LYS A 98 -4.30 -17.94 14.67
C LYS A 98 -3.04 -17.65 13.84
N PRO A 99 -2.64 -16.38 13.66
CA PRO A 99 -1.42 -16.02 12.95
C PRO A 99 -0.18 -16.62 13.62
N THR A 100 0.88 -16.80 12.83
CA THR A 100 2.14 -17.31 13.37
C THR A 100 2.83 -16.29 14.29
N ASN A 101 3.78 -16.77 15.10
CA ASN A 101 4.64 -15.88 15.88
C ASN A 101 5.81 -15.29 15.07
N TYR A 102 6.05 -15.78 13.86
CA TYR A 102 7.14 -15.33 12.99
C TYR A 102 6.75 -14.08 12.20
N HIS A 103 7.71 -13.20 11.97
CA HIS A 103 7.48 -11.92 11.29
C HIS A 103 7.18 -12.05 9.79
N GLY A 104 7.54 -13.16 9.14
CA GLY A 104 7.39 -13.34 7.70
C GLY A 104 8.57 -12.85 6.87
N LEU A 105 9.55 -12.22 7.51
CA LEU A 105 10.83 -11.78 6.94
C LEU A 105 11.97 -12.23 7.87
N CYS A 106 13.15 -12.49 7.33
CA CYS A 106 14.36 -12.86 8.07
C CYS A 106 15.65 -12.60 7.27
N LYS A 107 16.80 -13.00 7.84
CA LYS A 107 18.13 -12.94 7.21
C LYS A 107 18.45 -11.55 6.63
N GLU A 108 18.26 -10.55 7.48
CA GLU A 108 18.47 -9.17 7.10
C GLU A 108 19.91 -8.92 6.66
N LYS A 109 20.06 -8.34 5.47
CA LYS A 109 21.37 -7.89 4.95
C LYS A 109 21.49 -6.39 5.18
N ILE A 110 21.77 -6.05 6.43
CA ILE A 110 21.94 -4.66 6.90
C ILE A 110 23.38 -4.32 7.29
N GLU A 111 24.31 -5.24 7.02
CA GLU A 111 25.75 -5.13 7.32
C GLU A 111 26.50 -4.23 6.32
N LYS A 112 25.87 -3.85 5.20
CA LYS A 112 26.56 -3.05 4.18
C LYS A 112 27.01 -1.73 4.78
N LYS A 113 28.30 -1.43 4.65
CA LYS A 113 28.86 -0.13 5.01
C LYS A 113 28.15 0.96 4.21
N ILE A 114 27.64 1.96 4.91
CA ILE A 114 26.98 3.12 4.32
C ILE A 114 28.06 4.14 3.97
N GLU A 115 28.30 4.38 2.69
CA GLU A 115 29.25 5.40 2.20
C GLU A 115 28.51 6.57 1.57
N LYS A 116 27.33 6.32 1.02
CA LYS A 116 26.39 7.32 0.49
C LYS A 116 24.96 7.02 0.92
N SER A 117 24.08 8.01 0.80
CA SER A 117 22.69 7.90 1.25
C SER A 117 21.93 6.74 0.56
N GLU A 118 22.26 6.44 -0.70
CA GLU A 118 21.63 5.40 -1.51
C GLU A 118 21.98 3.98 -1.04
N ASP A 119 23.07 3.79 -0.30
CA ASP A 119 23.44 2.47 0.22
C ASP A 119 22.39 1.90 1.17
N PHE A 120 21.65 2.78 1.85
CA PHE A 120 20.50 2.43 2.66
C PHE A 120 19.44 1.65 1.87
N LEU A 121 19.25 1.96 0.58
CA LEU A 121 18.22 1.35 -0.25
C LEU A 121 18.49 -0.14 -0.54
N LEU A 122 19.72 -0.59 -0.36
CA LEU A 122 20.15 -1.97 -0.63
C LEU A 122 19.92 -2.90 0.56
N PHE A 123 19.56 -2.36 1.72
CA PHE A 123 19.16 -3.17 2.86
C PHE A 123 17.97 -4.04 2.50
N SER A 124 18.04 -5.32 2.85
CA SER A 124 17.09 -6.32 2.38
C SER A 124 16.79 -7.39 3.39
N ALA A 125 15.65 -8.08 3.20
CA ALA A 125 15.24 -9.24 3.98
C ALA A 125 14.68 -10.33 3.06
N GLU A 126 14.80 -11.57 3.50
CA GLU A 126 14.30 -12.78 2.84
C GLU A 126 12.91 -13.15 3.38
N VAL A 127 11.99 -13.51 2.49
CA VAL A 127 10.64 -13.97 2.86
C VAL A 127 10.67 -15.36 3.49
N ASN A 128 9.97 -15.51 4.62
CA ASN A 128 9.63 -16.79 5.24
C ASN A 128 8.12 -16.93 5.44
N ASN A 129 7.68 -18.09 5.94
CA ASN A 129 6.27 -18.47 6.13
C ASN A 129 5.57 -17.84 7.35
N GLY A 130 5.96 -16.62 7.73
CA GLY A 130 5.37 -15.87 8.86
C GLY A 130 4.34 -14.81 8.44
N VAL A 131 4.08 -13.83 9.32
CA VAL A 131 3.00 -12.81 9.17
C VAL A 131 3.03 -12.08 7.82
N PHE A 132 4.20 -11.64 7.33
CA PHE A 132 4.31 -11.03 5.99
C PHE A 132 3.75 -11.92 4.87
N TYR A 133 4.08 -13.21 4.88
CA TYR A 133 3.59 -14.17 3.89
C TYR A 133 2.09 -14.42 4.05
N GLN A 134 1.61 -14.56 5.28
CA GLN A 134 0.18 -14.74 5.58
C GLN A 134 -0.66 -13.52 5.16
N LEU A 135 -0.12 -12.30 5.32
CA LEU A 135 -0.76 -11.08 4.82
C LEU A 135 -0.84 -11.11 3.28
N GLY A 136 0.21 -11.58 2.61
CA GLY A 136 0.22 -11.73 1.16
C GLY A 136 -0.79 -12.75 0.65
N GLU A 137 -0.99 -13.85 1.38
CA GLU A 137 -2.07 -14.82 1.10
C GLU A 137 -3.44 -14.16 1.21
N LEU A 138 -3.69 -13.43 2.30
CA LEU A 138 -4.98 -12.80 2.56
C LEU A 138 -5.38 -11.81 1.46
N ILE A 139 -4.42 -11.05 0.93
CA ILE A 139 -4.67 -10.01 -0.10
C ILE A 139 -4.49 -10.51 -1.54
N GLY A 140 -4.16 -11.79 -1.73
CA GLY A 140 -3.98 -12.39 -3.06
C GLY A 140 -2.69 -12.02 -3.79
N THR A 141 -1.68 -11.48 -3.09
CA THR A 141 -0.37 -11.11 -3.66
C THR A 141 0.78 -11.75 -2.90
N GLN A 142 0.65 -13.03 -2.59
CA GLN A 142 1.61 -13.79 -1.81
C GLN A 142 2.99 -13.81 -2.49
N PRO A 143 4.05 -13.33 -1.81
CA PRO A 143 5.41 -13.44 -2.33
C PRO A 143 5.92 -14.88 -2.17
N ALA A 144 6.76 -15.32 -3.11
CA ALA A 144 7.43 -16.60 -2.99
C ALA A 144 8.39 -16.62 -1.78
N ILE A 145 8.47 -17.75 -1.09
CA ILE A 145 9.43 -17.96 0.00
C ILE A 145 10.85 -17.86 -0.57
N LYS A 146 11.77 -17.29 0.22
CA LYS A 146 13.15 -16.97 -0.18
C LYS A 146 13.30 -15.81 -1.16
N THR A 147 12.21 -15.20 -1.63
CA THR A 147 12.32 -13.92 -2.34
C THR A 147 12.98 -12.91 -1.40
N ILE A 148 13.93 -12.14 -1.96
CA ILE A 148 14.63 -11.09 -1.24
C ILE A 148 14.05 -9.76 -1.71
N PHE A 149 13.61 -8.94 -0.77
CA PHE A 149 13.17 -7.58 -1.04
C PHE A 149 14.17 -6.60 -0.44
N THR A 150 14.67 -5.69 -1.27
CA THR A 150 15.42 -4.51 -0.82
C THR A 150 14.45 -3.41 -0.37
N LEU A 151 14.96 -2.42 0.38
CA LEU A 151 14.20 -1.21 0.68
C LEU A 151 13.79 -0.49 -0.61
N GLU A 152 14.66 -0.47 -1.63
CA GLU A 152 14.31 0.06 -2.95
C GLU A 152 13.10 -0.64 -3.56
N ASP A 153 13.10 -1.99 -3.59
CA ASP A 153 11.97 -2.76 -4.12
C ASP A 153 10.67 -2.39 -3.40
N LEU A 154 10.71 -2.24 -2.08
CA LEU A 154 9.53 -1.93 -1.28
C LEU A 154 9.06 -0.48 -1.48
N PHE A 155 9.96 0.51 -1.51
CA PHE A 155 9.58 1.92 -1.75
C PHE A 155 8.94 2.12 -3.11
N ASN A 156 9.40 1.38 -4.13
CA ASN A 156 8.82 1.38 -5.46
C ASN A 156 7.39 0.80 -5.53
N ASN A 157 6.81 0.35 -4.42
CA ASN A 157 5.45 -0.18 -4.37
C ASN A 157 4.50 0.64 -3.48
N ILE A 158 4.90 1.85 -3.06
CA ILE A 158 4.05 2.74 -2.24
C ILE A 158 3.79 4.04 -2.99
N VAL A 159 2.54 4.23 -3.40
CA VAL A 159 2.08 5.41 -4.13
C VAL A 159 2.40 6.69 -3.36
N GLU A 160 2.05 6.73 -2.08
CA GLU A 160 2.16 7.92 -1.23
C GLU A 160 3.61 8.33 -0.92
N LEU A 161 4.57 7.44 -1.14
CA LEU A 161 6.00 7.73 -0.98
C LEU A 161 6.72 7.97 -2.30
N SER A 162 6.13 7.60 -3.45
CA SER A 162 6.80 7.62 -4.75
C SER A 162 7.39 8.98 -5.09
N ALA A 163 6.61 10.06 -5.01
CA ALA A 163 7.09 11.39 -5.35
C ALA A 163 8.27 11.82 -4.49
N VAL A 164 8.15 11.67 -3.17
CA VAL A 164 9.20 12.03 -2.20
C VAL A 164 10.44 11.15 -2.41
N PHE A 165 10.27 9.86 -2.65
CA PHE A 165 11.37 8.92 -2.87
C PHE A 165 12.15 9.24 -4.14
N SER A 166 11.43 9.47 -5.24
CA SER A 166 11.99 9.87 -6.53
C SER A 166 12.76 11.19 -6.43
N GLU A 167 12.17 12.20 -5.81
CA GLU A 167 12.83 13.50 -5.61
C GLU A 167 14.07 13.38 -4.74
N TYR A 168 13.97 12.68 -3.60
CA TYR A 168 15.06 12.60 -2.62
C TYR A 168 16.30 11.89 -3.16
N PHE A 169 16.11 10.83 -3.94
CA PHE A 169 17.22 10.04 -4.50
C PHE A 169 17.49 10.32 -5.98
N ASN A 170 16.89 11.37 -6.54
CA ASN A 170 16.99 11.73 -7.95
C ASN A 170 16.73 10.53 -8.90
N LYS A 171 15.60 9.86 -8.68
CA LYS A 171 15.11 8.73 -9.47
C LYS A 171 13.86 9.14 -10.24
N ASN A 172 13.58 8.46 -11.35
CA ASN A 172 12.34 8.67 -12.10
C ASN A 172 11.12 8.33 -11.24
N HIS A 173 9.99 8.99 -11.50
CA HIS A 173 8.73 8.56 -10.91
C HIS A 173 8.28 7.26 -11.54
N ASN A 174 7.88 6.33 -10.69
CA ASN A 174 7.51 4.99 -11.11
C ASN A 174 6.00 4.76 -11.13
N PHE A 175 5.21 5.78 -10.77
CA PHE A 175 3.75 5.73 -10.86
C PHE A 175 3.21 6.81 -11.79
N ILE A 176 2.25 6.42 -12.61
CA ILE A 176 1.50 7.33 -13.47
C ILE A 176 -0.01 7.14 -13.27
N CYS A 177 -0.77 8.22 -13.44
CA CYS A 177 -2.21 8.18 -13.37
C CYS A 177 -2.80 8.24 -14.77
N PRO A 178 -3.52 7.22 -15.26
CA PRO A 178 -4.34 7.39 -16.44
C PRO A 178 -5.59 8.20 -16.10
N LYS A 179 -6.18 8.79 -17.13
CA LYS A 179 -7.62 9.09 -17.10
C LYS A 179 -8.40 7.79 -17.30
N VAL A 180 -9.34 7.50 -16.41
CA VAL A 180 -10.19 6.31 -16.45
C VAL A 180 -11.62 6.71 -16.78
N ASP A 181 -12.10 6.35 -17.96
CA ASP A 181 -13.44 6.67 -18.44
C ASP A 181 -14.26 5.38 -18.66
N GLY A 182 -15.47 5.33 -18.11
CA GLY A 182 -16.46 4.29 -18.40
C GLY A 182 -17.58 4.81 -19.30
N TYR A 183 -18.01 4.00 -20.26
CA TYR A 183 -19.03 4.39 -21.25
C TYR A 183 -20.26 3.50 -21.20
N SER A 184 -21.42 4.09 -21.49
CA SER A 184 -22.72 3.41 -21.57
C SER A 184 -22.81 2.30 -22.62
N ASN A 185 -21.82 2.14 -23.49
CA ASN A 185 -21.70 1.03 -24.43
C ASN A 185 -20.85 -0.14 -23.88
N GLY A 186 -20.38 -0.07 -22.63
CA GLY A 186 -19.64 -1.12 -21.95
C GLY A 186 -18.14 -1.02 -22.15
N VAL A 187 -17.65 0.11 -22.69
CA VAL A 187 -16.21 0.33 -22.87
C VAL A 187 -15.62 0.94 -21.60
N LEU A 188 -14.54 0.33 -21.11
CA LEU A 188 -13.60 0.92 -20.18
C LEU A 188 -12.42 1.48 -20.99
N LYS A 189 -12.09 2.76 -20.82
CA LYS A 189 -11.00 3.45 -21.50
C LYS A 189 -9.99 3.99 -20.49
N LEU A 190 -8.72 3.69 -20.73
CA LEU A 190 -7.58 4.18 -19.97
C LEU A 190 -6.74 5.06 -20.91
N THR A 191 -6.57 6.33 -20.56
CA THR A 191 -5.82 7.29 -21.39
C THR A 191 -4.58 7.76 -20.65
N PHE A 192 -3.41 7.56 -21.27
CA PHE A 192 -2.12 8.03 -20.77
C PHE A 192 -1.60 9.14 -21.68
N ASN A 193 -1.21 10.27 -21.10
CA ASN A 193 -0.61 11.38 -21.83
C ASN A 193 0.86 11.09 -22.14
N LYS A 194 1.27 11.24 -23.40
CA LYS A 194 2.62 10.91 -23.88
C LYS A 194 3.71 11.82 -23.29
N GLU A 195 3.42 13.08 -23.02
CA GLU A 195 4.39 13.98 -22.36
C GLU A 195 4.69 13.49 -20.95
N VAL A 196 3.66 13.08 -20.19
CA VAL A 196 3.83 12.50 -18.85
C VAL A 196 4.63 11.19 -18.91
N LEU A 197 4.39 10.34 -19.91
CA LEU A 197 5.18 9.11 -20.10
C LEU A 197 6.65 9.43 -20.40
N SER A 198 6.89 10.41 -21.28
CA SER A 198 8.25 10.85 -21.66
C SER A 198 9.02 11.40 -20.47
N VAL A 199 8.39 12.24 -19.63
CA VAL A 199 9.02 12.83 -18.44
C VAL A 199 9.46 11.75 -17.45
N ASN A 200 8.73 10.64 -17.38
CA ASN A 200 9.00 9.55 -16.46
C ASN A 200 9.84 8.42 -17.10
N GLU A 201 10.34 8.63 -18.32
CA GLU A 201 11.08 7.64 -19.11
C GLU A 201 10.34 6.31 -19.30
N ILE A 202 9.00 6.34 -19.26
CA ILE A 202 8.16 5.15 -19.43
C ILE A 202 7.91 4.96 -20.91
N THR A 203 8.28 3.78 -21.42
CA THR A 203 8.05 3.46 -22.83
C THR A 203 6.65 2.89 -23.04
N LYS A 204 6.12 3.10 -24.25
CA LYS A 204 4.91 2.42 -24.73
C LYS A 204 4.97 0.91 -24.52
N THR A 205 6.13 0.29 -24.76
CA THR A 205 6.36 -1.14 -24.58
C THR A 205 6.11 -1.60 -23.13
N ASN A 206 6.53 -0.81 -22.13
CA ASN A 206 6.27 -1.15 -20.72
C ASN A 206 4.76 -1.24 -20.40
N LEU A 207 3.96 -0.35 -21.00
CA LEU A 207 2.50 -0.37 -20.86
C LEU A 207 1.88 -1.56 -21.61
N GLU A 208 2.25 -1.72 -22.88
CA GLU A 208 1.73 -2.78 -23.74
C GLU A 208 1.93 -4.16 -23.11
N GLU A 209 3.14 -4.52 -22.66
CA GLU A 209 3.41 -5.81 -22.03
C GLU A 209 2.44 -6.15 -20.90
N THR A 210 1.96 -5.13 -20.19
CA THR A 210 1.02 -5.30 -19.07
C THR A 210 -0.44 -5.47 -19.54
N PHE A 211 -0.84 -4.80 -20.62
CA PHE A 211 -2.24 -4.70 -21.06
C PHE A 211 -2.59 -5.52 -22.32
N ILE A 212 -1.60 -6.06 -23.07
CA ILE A 212 -1.73 -6.66 -24.42
C ILE A 212 -2.85 -7.70 -24.55
N LYS A 213 -3.14 -8.48 -23.51
CA LYS A 213 -4.13 -9.57 -23.60
C LYS A 213 -5.57 -9.14 -23.32
N GLU A 214 -5.76 -8.04 -22.63
CA GLU A 214 -7.08 -7.62 -22.12
C GLU A 214 -7.57 -6.31 -22.74
N PHE A 215 -6.66 -5.52 -23.31
CA PHE A 215 -7.02 -4.23 -23.90
C PHE A 215 -6.62 -4.18 -25.37
N SER A 216 -7.49 -3.55 -26.15
CA SER A 216 -7.12 -3.04 -27.46
C SER A 216 -6.42 -1.69 -27.30
N LEU A 217 -5.55 -1.36 -28.24
CA LEU A 217 -4.73 -0.16 -28.22
C LEU A 217 -5.11 0.79 -29.36
N GLU A 218 -5.19 2.07 -29.04
CA GLU A 218 -5.26 3.19 -29.98
C GLU A 218 -4.23 4.25 -29.57
N GLU A 219 -3.73 4.99 -30.54
CA GLU A 219 -2.75 6.04 -30.30
C GLU A 219 -3.09 7.26 -31.16
N ASP A 220 -3.11 8.43 -30.52
CA ASP A 220 -3.22 9.74 -31.20
C ASP A 220 -1.92 10.54 -30.99
N GLU A 221 -1.85 11.78 -31.49
CA GLU A 221 -0.64 12.62 -31.38
C GLU A 221 -0.17 12.82 -29.92
N GLN A 222 -1.09 12.88 -28.97
CA GLN A 222 -0.83 13.26 -27.57
C GLN A 222 -0.99 12.11 -26.57
N ASN A 223 -1.68 11.04 -26.92
CA ASN A 223 -2.11 10.02 -25.98
C ASN A 223 -1.88 8.58 -26.46
N ILE A 224 -1.70 7.70 -25.48
CA ILE A 224 -1.79 6.25 -25.62
C ILE A 224 -3.08 5.81 -24.93
N ILE A 225 -3.96 5.13 -25.66
CA ILE A 225 -5.31 4.78 -25.23
C ILE A 225 -5.47 3.26 -25.22
N PHE A 226 -5.82 2.71 -24.06
CA PHE A 226 -6.21 1.32 -23.93
C PHE A 226 -7.72 1.24 -23.72
N TYR A 227 -8.41 0.35 -24.43
CA TYR A 227 -9.83 0.12 -24.24
C TYR A 227 -10.18 -1.37 -24.14
N ASN A 228 -11.08 -1.68 -23.22
CA ASN A 228 -11.61 -3.02 -23.01
C ASN A 228 -13.14 -2.96 -23.10
N LYS A 229 -13.74 -3.83 -23.93
CA LYS A 229 -15.19 -3.93 -24.08
C LYS A 229 -15.70 -5.00 -23.13
N LEU A 230 -16.34 -4.54 -22.05
CA LEU A 230 -16.89 -5.38 -21.00
C LEU A 230 -18.31 -5.81 -21.35
N ASN A 231 -18.72 -6.96 -20.81
CA ASN A 231 -20.02 -7.54 -21.11
C ASN A 231 -21.15 -6.74 -20.46
N LYS A 232 -22.15 -6.40 -21.27
CA LYS A 232 -23.46 -5.94 -20.82
C LYS A 232 -24.45 -7.08 -21.02
N GLN A 233 -24.49 -8.05 -20.11
CA GLN A 233 -25.70 -8.88 -20.05
C GLN A 233 -26.77 -8.06 -19.32
N GLY A 234 -27.85 -7.72 -20.04
CA GLY A 234 -29.11 -7.17 -19.53
C GLY A 234 -29.01 -6.13 -18.40
N GLU A 235 -29.13 -4.85 -18.74
CA GLU A 235 -29.57 -3.73 -17.86
C GLU A 235 -28.93 -3.46 -16.48
N GLU A 236 -27.96 -4.23 -15.98
CA GLU A 236 -27.37 -3.89 -14.69
C GLU A 236 -26.07 -3.08 -14.85
N TYR A 237 -26.18 -1.76 -14.67
CA TYR A 237 -25.08 -0.84 -14.39
C TYR A 237 -24.05 -1.42 -13.41
N ASN A 238 -24.52 -2.23 -12.45
CA ASN A 238 -23.73 -2.91 -11.43
C ASN A 238 -22.74 -3.95 -12.01
N ILE A 239 -23.09 -4.66 -13.09
CA ILE A 239 -22.22 -5.69 -13.68
C ILE A 239 -21.01 -5.05 -14.37
N PHE A 240 -21.26 -4.02 -15.19
CA PHE A 240 -20.17 -3.23 -15.79
C PHE A 240 -19.29 -2.62 -14.69
N HIS A 241 -19.91 -2.10 -13.62
CA HIS A 241 -19.17 -1.51 -12.50
C HIS A 241 -18.22 -2.49 -11.82
N LYS A 242 -18.72 -3.68 -11.53
CA LYS A 242 -17.95 -4.76 -10.92
C LYS A 242 -16.78 -5.17 -11.80
N GLN A 243 -17.03 -5.47 -13.09
CA GLN A 243 -15.99 -5.90 -14.03
C GLN A 243 -14.91 -4.83 -14.24
N ALA A 244 -15.31 -3.56 -14.39
CA ALA A 244 -14.37 -2.46 -14.52
C ALA A 244 -13.50 -2.32 -13.26
N THR A 245 -14.10 -2.45 -12.07
CA THR A 245 -13.36 -2.41 -10.81
C THR A 245 -12.37 -3.56 -10.69
N GLU A 246 -12.78 -4.80 -10.99
CA GLU A 246 -11.90 -5.99 -10.96
C GLU A 246 -10.67 -5.83 -11.87
N ILE A 247 -10.87 -5.31 -13.09
CA ILE A 247 -9.76 -5.04 -14.02
C ILE A 247 -8.87 -3.92 -13.50
N LEU A 248 -9.43 -2.84 -12.97
CA LEU A 248 -8.64 -1.73 -12.45
C LEU A 248 -7.82 -2.17 -11.23
N GLU A 249 -8.39 -2.95 -10.31
CA GLU A 249 -7.69 -3.46 -9.13
C GLU A 249 -6.59 -4.47 -9.47
N LYS A 250 -6.70 -5.15 -10.61
CA LYS A 250 -5.65 -6.03 -11.12
C LYS A 250 -4.39 -5.28 -11.56
N TYR A 251 -4.55 -4.11 -12.16
CA TYR A 251 -3.44 -3.39 -12.82
C TYR A 251 -2.96 -2.15 -12.07
N PHE A 252 -3.79 -1.57 -11.22
CA PHE A 252 -3.54 -0.28 -10.58
C PHE A 252 -3.44 -0.42 -9.07
N SER A 253 -2.49 0.33 -8.50
CA SER A 253 -2.42 0.59 -7.08
C SER A 253 -3.44 1.66 -6.69
N PHE A 254 -4.06 1.49 -5.53
CA PHE A 254 -5.00 2.45 -4.96
C PHE A 254 -4.30 3.28 -3.88
N SER A 255 -4.46 4.60 -3.92
CA SER A 255 -4.02 5.46 -2.84
C SER A 255 -5.11 5.59 -1.77
N VAL A 256 -4.72 5.50 -0.50
CA VAL A 256 -5.61 5.77 0.65
C VAL A 256 -5.52 7.22 1.12
N TYR A 257 -4.76 8.06 0.41
CA TYR A 257 -4.43 9.42 0.79
C TYR A 257 -4.72 10.43 -0.33
N ASP A 258 -4.30 10.15 -1.56
CA ASP A 258 -4.47 11.02 -2.72
C ASP A 258 -5.87 10.93 -3.34
N ASP A 259 -6.40 12.04 -3.88
CA ASP A 259 -7.68 12.10 -4.59
C ASP A 259 -7.63 11.39 -5.94
N LYS A 260 -6.44 11.19 -6.52
CA LYS A 260 -6.31 10.33 -7.70
C LYS A 260 -6.47 8.87 -7.31
N ARG A 261 -7.32 8.17 -8.05
CA ARG A 261 -7.77 6.83 -7.66
C ARG A 261 -6.85 5.70 -8.05
N TYR A 262 -6.30 5.76 -9.26
CA TYR A 262 -5.59 4.64 -9.87
C TYR A 262 -4.20 5.05 -10.30
N TYR A 263 -3.23 4.32 -9.76
CA TYR A 263 -1.81 4.53 -9.98
C TYR A 263 -1.23 3.31 -10.66
N PHE A 264 -0.77 3.46 -11.90
CA PHE A 264 -0.09 2.39 -12.61
C PHE A 264 1.38 2.38 -12.20
N ASN A 265 1.85 1.27 -11.64
CA ASN A 265 3.26 1.09 -11.31
C ASN A 265 4.02 0.65 -12.57
N CYS A 266 4.79 1.58 -13.12
CA CYS A 266 5.62 1.40 -14.31
C CYS A 266 6.99 0.81 -14.02
N ASN A 267 7.32 0.57 -12.75
CA ASN A 267 8.59 -0.05 -12.44
C ASN A 267 8.63 -1.50 -12.95
N ASN A 268 9.78 -1.89 -13.48
CA ASN A 268 10.11 -3.27 -13.82
C ASN A 268 10.62 -4.07 -12.60
N SER A 269 10.76 -3.43 -11.43
CA SER A 269 11.10 -4.07 -10.16
C SER A 269 10.01 -5.05 -9.71
N THR A 270 10.30 -5.84 -8.67
CA THR A 270 9.33 -6.77 -8.10
C THR A 270 8.08 -6.01 -7.65
N LYS A 271 6.93 -6.32 -8.26
CA LYS A 271 5.63 -5.75 -7.90
C LYS A 271 5.06 -6.48 -6.69
N ILE A 272 4.68 -5.73 -5.66
CA ILE A 272 4.05 -6.25 -4.44
C ILE A 272 2.97 -5.28 -3.97
N ASN A 273 1.95 -5.77 -3.27
CA ASN A 273 0.92 -4.91 -2.71
C ASN A 273 1.49 -3.87 -1.74
N GLY A 274 0.96 -2.65 -1.78
CA GLY A 274 1.41 -1.54 -0.94
C GLY A 274 1.36 -1.82 0.58
N ALA A 275 0.38 -2.61 1.06
CA ALA A 275 0.31 -2.99 2.47
C ALA A 275 1.49 -3.89 2.88
N LEU A 276 1.89 -4.83 2.01
CA LEU A 276 3.09 -5.63 2.21
C LEU A 276 4.34 -4.75 2.16
N ALA A 277 4.43 -3.85 1.18
CA ALA A 277 5.55 -2.92 1.08
C ALA A 277 5.74 -2.09 2.36
N CYS A 278 4.64 -1.52 2.89
CA CYS A 278 4.64 -0.76 4.15
C CYS A 278 5.14 -1.59 5.33
N TYR A 279 4.64 -2.83 5.46
CA TYR A 279 5.07 -3.75 6.51
C TYR A 279 6.56 -4.08 6.37
N GLY A 280 7.02 -4.40 5.16
CA GLY A 280 8.41 -4.77 4.87
C GLY A 280 9.39 -3.63 5.15
N ILE A 281 9.02 -2.40 4.79
CA ILE A 281 9.83 -1.20 5.10
C ILE A 281 9.96 -1.04 6.60
N MET A 282 8.85 -1.09 7.35
CA MET A 282 8.92 -0.95 8.80
C MET A 282 9.65 -2.10 9.47
N TYR A 283 9.55 -3.33 8.96
CA TYR A 283 10.35 -4.47 9.41
C TYR A 283 11.86 -4.18 9.26
N LEU A 284 12.29 -3.78 8.06
CA LEU A 284 13.71 -3.50 7.80
C LEU A 284 14.22 -2.34 8.64
N LEU A 285 13.48 -1.22 8.68
CA LEU A 285 13.82 -0.07 9.52
C LEU A 285 13.92 -0.44 11.00
N SER A 286 12.97 -1.26 11.49
CA SER A 286 12.99 -1.80 12.85
C SER A 286 14.22 -2.66 13.11
N SER A 287 14.63 -3.50 12.16
CA SER A 287 15.83 -4.31 12.29
C SER A 287 17.11 -3.46 12.28
N ILE A 288 17.18 -2.39 11.47
CA ILE A 288 18.35 -1.48 11.49
C ILE A 288 18.46 -0.79 12.85
N VAL A 289 17.38 -0.21 13.39
CA VAL A 289 17.45 0.48 14.71
C VAL A 289 17.76 -0.46 15.87
N ARG A 290 17.40 -1.74 15.79
CA ARG A 290 17.69 -2.73 16.84
C ARG A 290 19.10 -3.30 16.75
N TYR A 291 19.53 -3.68 15.54
CA TYR A 291 20.69 -4.53 15.34
C TYR A 291 21.89 -3.78 14.76
N LYS A 292 21.68 -2.57 14.21
CA LYS A 292 22.71 -1.68 13.66
C LYS A 292 22.49 -0.22 14.10
N PRO A 293 22.44 0.06 15.42
CA PRO A 293 22.23 1.43 15.91
C PRO A 293 23.28 2.43 15.39
N GLU A 294 24.51 1.98 15.10
CA GLU A 294 25.57 2.77 14.48
C GLU A 294 25.23 3.19 13.03
N HIS A 295 24.54 2.33 12.26
CA HIS A 295 24.06 2.68 10.93
C HIS A 295 22.97 3.75 11.03
N ILE A 296 22.05 3.64 11.99
CA ILE A 296 21.02 4.66 12.22
C ILE A 296 21.65 5.98 12.65
N TYR A 297 22.60 5.96 13.58
CA TYR A 297 23.32 7.17 13.99
C TYR A 297 23.94 7.86 12.77
N LYS A 298 24.63 7.09 11.93
CA LYS A 298 25.24 7.60 10.70
C LYS A 298 24.19 8.16 9.72
N LEU A 299 23.08 7.46 9.51
CA LEU A 299 21.97 7.89 8.64
C LEU A 299 21.18 9.08 9.17
N LEU A 300 21.26 9.41 10.46
CA LEU A 300 20.54 10.54 11.04
C LEU A 300 21.42 11.77 11.22
N ASP A 301 22.65 11.57 11.67
CA ASP A 301 23.49 12.62 12.24
C ASP A 301 24.68 13.02 11.31
N ASP A 302 25.00 12.24 10.27
CA ASP A 302 26.08 12.57 9.32
C ASP A 302 25.64 13.61 8.28
N LYS A 303 26.39 14.71 8.17
CA LYS A 303 26.03 15.85 7.31
C LYS A 303 26.02 15.55 5.81
N THR A 304 26.71 14.50 5.36
CA THR A 304 26.88 14.21 3.92
C THR A 304 25.93 13.13 3.40
N ILE A 305 25.42 12.27 4.29
CA ILE A 305 24.61 11.10 3.94
C ILE A 305 23.31 10.99 4.74
N SER A 306 23.02 11.97 5.61
CA SER A 306 21.82 11.93 6.44
C SER A 306 20.58 11.77 5.57
N ILE A 307 19.72 10.87 6.01
CA ILE A 307 18.36 10.65 5.50
C ILE A 307 17.32 11.02 6.56
N ASN A 308 17.69 11.83 7.56
CA ASN A 308 16.84 12.15 8.71
C ASN A 308 15.45 12.64 8.29
N TRP A 309 15.41 13.64 7.39
CA TRP A 309 14.15 14.16 6.86
C TRP A 309 13.34 13.08 6.13
N PHE A 310 14.00 12.30 5.26
CA PHE A 310 13.34 11.24 4.49
C PHE A 310 12.79 10.13 5.40
N LEU A 311 13.55 9.70 6.41
CA LEU A 311 13.11 8.71 7.39
C LEU A 311 11.94 9.22 8.24
N GLY A 312 11.96 10.50 8.61
CA GLY A 312 10.83 11.17 9.25
C GLY A 312 9.58 11.11 8.37
N LYS A 313 9.72 11.49 7.09
CA LYS A 313 8.62 11.46 6.12
C LYS A 313 8.08 10.06 5.88
N ILE A 314 8.93 9.03 5.83
CA ILE A 314 8.50 7.62 5.77
C ILE A 314 7.64 7.28 7.00
N CYS A 315 8.12 7.57 8.21
CA CYS A 315 7.38 7.25 9.44
C CYS A 315 6.02 7.97 9.49
N ASP A 316 5.99 9.26 9.15
CA ASP A 316 4.75 10.06 9.12
C ASP A 316 3.75 9.58 8.07
N THR A 317 4.24 9.13 6.91
CA THR A 317 3.38 8.63 5.84
C THR A 317 2.86 7.24 6.19
N LEU A 318 3.72 6.33 6.64
CA LEU A 318 3.34 4.94 6.91
C LEU A 318 2.41 4.80 8.12
N GLU A 319 2.61 5.59 9.18
CA GLU A 319 1.70 5.59 10.33
C GLU A 319 0.27 5.99 9.97
N ARG A 320 0.11 6.71 8.86
CA ARG A 320 -1.17 7.16 8.31
C ARG A 320 -1.78 6.13 7.38
N ILE A 321 -1.03 5.67 6.38
CA ILE A 321 -1.59 4.84 5.30
C ILE A 321 -1.75 3.38 5.70
N TYR A 322 -0.83 2.81 6.50
CA TYR A 322 -0.89 1.40 6.85
C TYR A 322 -2.16 1.02 7.63
N PRO A 323 -2.53 1.72 8.73
CA PRO A 323 -3.78 1.43 9.41
C PRO A 323 -5.02 1.65 8.53
N ASN A 324 -5.00 2.60 7.58
CA ASN A 324 -6.08 2.73 6.58
C ASN A 324 -6.18 1.49 5.67
N MET A 325 -5.04 1.02 5.14
CA MET A 325 -5.03 -0.16 4.27
C MET A 325 -5.51 -1.40 5.03
N MET A 326 -5.15 -1.50 6.30
CA MET A 326 -5.60 -2.55 7.20
C MET A 326 -7.11 -2.51 7.44
N LEU A 327 -7.71 -1.33 7.65
CA LEU A 327 -9.16 -1.17 7.69
C LEU A 327 -9.83 -1.62 6.39
N ASN A 328 -9.25 -1.24 5.25
CA ASN A 328 -9.78 -1.61 3.94
C ASN A 328 -9.77 -3.13 3.72
N ILE A 329 -8.72 -3.82 4.18
CA ILE A 329 -8.64 -5.29 4.16
C ILE A 329 -9.66 -5.93 5.11
N LEU A 330 -9.85 -5.34 6.30
CA LEU A 330 -10.77 -5.87 7.30
C LEU A 330 -12.21 -5.84 6.78
N PHE A 331 -12.63 -4.69 6.25
CA PHE A 331 -14.00 -4.47 5.78
C PHE A 331 -14.25 -4.86 4.33
N GLU A 332 -13.21 -5.21 3.57
CA GLU A 332 -13.29 -5.45 2.11
C GLU A 332 -13.83 -4.23 1.34
N GLU A 333 -13.59 -3.04 1.88
CA GLU A 333 -14.05 -1.77 1.34
C GLU A 333 -12.86 -0.85 1.07
N LYS A 334 -12.95 -0.03 0.03
CA LYS A 334 -11.98 1.05 -0.20
C LYS A 334 -12.44 2.28 0.57
N ILE A 335 -12.02 2.42 1.81
CA ILE A 335 -12.30 3.60 2.62
C ILE A 335 -11.13 4.59 2.46
N LYS A 336 -11.45 5.86 2.28
CA LYS A 336 -10.49 6.96 2.25
C LYS A 336 -10.95 8.02 3.23
N PHE A 337 -10.04 8.46 4.11
CA PHE A 337 -10.30 9.60 4.98
C PHE A 337 -9.55 10.81 4.45
N SER A 338 -10.30 11.82 4.01
CA SER A 338 -9.76 13.10 3.55
C SER A 338 -9.90 14.15 4.64
N SER A 339 -8.91 15.04 4.71
CA SER A 339 -9.08 16.29 5.43
C SER A 339 -10.26 17.06 4.84
N SER A 340 -11.12 17.60 5.70
CA SER A 340 -12.10 18.61 5.31
C SER A 340 -11.31 19.81 4.77
N ASP A 341 -11.21 19.96 3.44
CA ASP A 341 -10.70 21.19 2.85
C ASP A 341 -11.70 22.31 3.20
N PHE A 342 -11.22 23.36 3.88
CA PHE A 342 -11.95 24.63 4.03
C PHE A 342 -11.66 25.54 2.85
#